data_AF-A0A015INT8-F1
#
_entry.id   AF-A0A015INT8-F1
#
_cell.length_a   1.000
_cell.length_b   1.000
_cell.length_c   1.000
_cell.angle_alpha   90.00
_cell.angle_beta   90.00
_cell.angle_gamma   90.00
#
_symmetry.space_group_name_H-M   'P 1'
#
loop_
_entity.id
_entity.type
_entity.pdbx_description
1 polymer ?
#
loop_
_entity_poly.entity_id
_entity_poly.type
_entity_poly.pdbx_seq_one_letter_code
_entity_poly.pdbx_strand_id
1 'polypeptide(L)'
;MATAINNVLCEFNLAGKALALTTDNESAMLVCGQKLSEEFESALDGFSFSHYHCSAHILNLTTKQGMEIIDEEILNVRKLMIKIKNSVLLCNDLRELCSMKKIEYLRPEVDIETR
;
A
#
# COMPACT_ATOMS: atom_id res chain seq x y z
N MET A 1 -10.26 4.55 23.16
CA MET A 1 -10.24 4.97 21.74
C MET A 1 -11.65 4.93 21.16
N ALA A 2 -12.44 3.87 21.41
CA ALA A 2 -13.83 3.81 20.96
C ALA A 2 -14.67 5.00 21.44
N THR A 3 -14.51 5.47 22.69
CA THR A 3 -15.22 6.66 23.19
C THR A 3 -14.95 7.90 22.33
N ALA A 4 -13.71 8.13 21.91
CA ALA A 4 -13.38 9.27 21.06
C ALA A 4 -14.00 9.14 19.66
N ILE A 5 -13.94 7.94 19.09
CA ILE A 5 -14.59 7.65 17.80
C ILE A 5 -16.11 7.82 17.92
N ASN A 6 -16.73 7.30 18.98
CA ASN A 6 -18.17 7.41 19.22
C ASN A 6 -18.60 8.87 19.41
N ASN A 7 -17.82 9.68 20.12
CA ASN A 7 -18.09 11.11 20.26
C ASN A 7 -18.10 11.81 18.89
N VAL A 8 -17.15 11.50 18.01
CA VAL A 8 -17.14 12.00 16.63
C VAL A 8 -18.36 11.48 15.87
N LEU A 9 -18.69 10.19 15.96
CA LEU A 9 -19.88 9.64 15.31
C LEU A 9 -21.17 10.32 15.80
N CYS A 10 -21.29 10.63 17.09
CA CYS A 10 -22.40 11.38 17.65
C CYS A 10 -22.43 12.82 17.13
N GLU A 11 -21.30 13.53 17.12
CA GLU A 11 -21.17 14.90 16.59
C GLU A 11 -21.68 15.01 15.15
N PHE A 12 -21.40 14.00 14.33
CA PHE A 12 -21.83 13.94 12.93
C PHE A 12 -23.18 13.22 12.70
N ASN A 13 -23.92 12.83 13.76
CA ASN A 13 -25.18 12.08 13.68
C ASN A 13 -25.06 10.75 12.88
N LEU A 14 -23.97 10.03 13.13
CA LEU A 14 -23.58 8.75 12.52
C LEU A 14 -23.53 7.56 13.50
N ALA A 15 -23.70 7.76 14.80
CA ALA A 15 -23.52 6.71 15.82
C ALA A 15 -24.35 5.42 15.56
N GLY A 16 -25.60 5.54 15.08
CA GLY A 16 -26.43 4.40 14.68
C GLY A 16 -26.36 4.03 13.19
N LYS A 17 -25.44 4.62 12.43
CA LYS A 17 -25.26 4.40 10.98
C LYS A 17 -23.93 3.75 10.63
N ALA A 18 -22.99 3.73 11.57
CA ALA A 18 -21.70 3.07 11.42
C ALA A 18 -21.90 1.54 11.54
N LEU A 19 -21.63 0.82 10.46
CA LEU A 19 -21.81 -0.64 10.39
C LEU A 19 -20.50 -1.40 10.61
N ALA A 20 -19.37 -0.76 10.32
CA ALA A 20 -18.07 -1.41 10.36
C ALA A 20 -16.92 -0.42 10.49
N LEU A 21 -15.77 -0.94 10.93
CA LEU A 21 -14.49 -0.24 10.94
C LEU A 21 -13.52 -0.95 9.99
N THR A 22 -12.78 -0.17 9.20
CA THR A 22 -11.64 -0.68 8.42
C THR A 22 -10.35 -0.08 8.94
N THR A 23 -9.36 -0.92 9.24
CA THR A 23 -8.02 -0.47 9.66
C THR A 23 -6.95 -1.03 8.72
N ASP A 24 -5.73 -0.52 8.80
CA ASP A 24 -4.60 -1.24 8.19
C ASP A 24 -4.42 -2.62 8.85
N ASN A 25 -3.61 -3.48 8.21
CA ASN A 25 -3.43 -4.88 8.64
C ASN A 25 -2.16 -5.07 9.47
N GLU A 26 -1.59 -4.00 10.03
CA GLU A 26 -0.48 -4.12 10.97
C GLU A 26 -0.98 -4.89 12.22
N SER A 27 -0.08 -5.66 12.82
CA SER A 27 -0.43 -6.59 13.91
C SER A 27 -1.07 -5.90 15.12
N ALA A 28 -0.64 -4.69 15.46
CA ALA A 28 -1.27 -3.92 16.53
C ALA A 28 -2.64 -3.39 16.11
N MET A 29 -2.83 -3.03 14.84
CA MET A 29 -4.12 -2.57 14.32
C MET A 29 -5.15 -3.69 14.20
N LEU A 30 -4.71 -4.93 14.02
CA LEU A 30 -5.55 -6.11 14.14
C LEU A 30 -6.15 -6.24 15.55
N VAL A 31 -5.29 -6.24 16.57
CA VAL A 31 -5.72 -6.35 17.97
C VAL A 31 -6.56 -5.13 18.37
N CYS A 32 -6.17 -3.93 17.92
CA CYS A 32 -6.93 -2.71 18.17
C CYS A 32 -8.31 -2.75 17.51
N GLY A 33 -8.39 -3.15 16.23
CA GLY A 33 -9.63 -3.26 15.48
C GLY A 33 -10.61 -4.25 16.10
N GLN A 34 -10.13 -5.42 16.55
CA GLN A 34 -10.95 -6.39 17.29
C GLN A 34 -11.50 -5.79 18.59
N LYS A 35 -10.65 -5.20 19.42
CA LYS A 35 -11.09 -4.55 20.67
C LYS A 35 -12.08 -3.42 20.44
N LEU A 36 -11.85 -2.61 19.40
CA LEU A 36 -12.78 -1.55 19.02
C LEU A 36 -14.13 -2.15 18.59
N SER A 37 -14.12 -3.22 17.80
CA SER A 37 -15.33 -3.92 17.37
C SER A 37 -16.14 -4.40 18.57
N GLU A 38 -15.50 -5.06 19.53
CA GLU A 38 -16.14 -5.53 20.78
C GLU A 38 -16.71 -4.36 21.61
N GLU A 39 -15.94 -3.27 21.76
CA GLU A 39 -16.40 -2.06 22.47
C GLU A 39 -17.62 -1.45 21.77
N PHE A 40 -17.64 -1.41 20.44
CA PHE A 40 -18.77 -0.89 19.66
C PHE A 40 -20.00 -1.78 19.72
N GLU A 41 -19.85 -3.11 19.60
CA GLU A 41 -20.97 -4.04 19.75
C GLU A 41 -21.63 -3.92 21.13
N SER A 42 -20.82 -3.78 22.19
CA SER A 42 -21.34 -3.59 23.56
C SER A 42 -22.06 -2.25 23.75
N ALA A 43 -21.68 -1.22 22.98
CA ALA A 43 -22.26 0.12 23.06
C ALA A 43 -23.50 0.33 22.16
N LEU A 44 -23.72 -0.55 21.16
CA LEU A 44 -24.73 -0.36 20.10
C LEU A 44 -25.98 -1.24 20.29
N ASP A 45 -26.38 -1.59 21.52
CA ASP A 45 -27.67 -2.25 21.84
C ASP A 45 -28.07 -3.42 20.90
N GLY A 46 -27.10 -4.25 20.49
CA GLY A 46 -27.36 -5.45 19.68
C GLY A 46 -27.25 -5.29 18.16
N PHE A 47 -26.76 -4.17 17.66
CA PHE A 47 -26.30 -4.09 16.27
C PHE A 47 -24.95 -4.78 16.11
N SER A 48 -24.83 -5.65 15.10
CA SER A 48 -23.56 -6.28 14.73
C SER A 48 -22.62 -5.22 14.14
N PHE A 49 -21.42 -5.08 14.72
CA PHE A 49 -20.39 -4.19 14.22
C PHE A 49 -19.19 -5.00 13.75
N SER A 50 -18.81 -4.86 12.48
CA SER A 50 -17.74 -5.67 11.88
C SER A 50 -16.42 -4.92 11.77
N HIS A 51 -15.32 -5.62 11.96
CA HIS A 51 -13.98 -5.14 11.62
C HIS A 51 -13.53 -5.76 10.29
N TYR A 52 -13.02 -4.92 9.40
CA TYR A 52 -12.45 -5.32 8.12
C TYR A 52 -11.00 -4.86 7.97
N HIS A 53 -10.26 -5.64 7.20
CA HIS A 53 -8.92 -5.30 6.74
C HIS A 53 -8.95 -4.31 5.59
N CYS A 54 -7.97 -3.41 5.55
CA CYS A 54 -7.78 -2.51 4.42
C CYS A 54 -7.42 -3.30 3.15
N SER A 55 -8.29 -3.25 2.14
CA SER A 55 -8.08 -3.95 0.86
C SER A 55 -6.82 -3.47 0.14
N ALA A 56 -6.47 -2.18 0.25
CA ALA A 56 -5.23 -1.67 -0.32
C ALA A 56 -3.99 -2.33 0.29
N HIS A 57 -4.02 -2.59 1.60
CA HIS A 57 -2.92 -3.30 2.27
C HIS A 57 -2.87 -4.78 1.88
N ILE A 58 -4.02 -5.46 1.73
CA ILE A 58 -4.07 -6.83 1.21
C ILE A 58 -3.44 -6.89 -0.19
N LEU A 59 -3.81 -5.97 -1.07
CA LEU A 59 -3.26 -5.88 -2.43
C LEU A 59 -1.75 -5.65 -2.41
N ASN A 60 -1.26 -4.79 -1.51
CA ASN A 60 0.18 -4.56 -1.35
C ASN A 60 0.92 -5.83 -0.92
N LEU A 61 0.39 -6.57 0.06
CA LEU A 61 0.95 -7.84 0.51
C LEU A 61 0.99 -8.90 -0.61
N THR A 62 -0.13 -9.07 -1.33
CA THR A 62 -0.20 -10.02 -2.44
C THR A 62 0.76 -9.65 -3.56
N THR A 63 0.86 -8.37 -3.90
CA THR A 63 1.79 -7.88 -4.92
C THR A 63 3.24 -8.12 -4.49
N LYS A 64 3.57 -7.81 -3.23
CA LYS A 64 4.90 -8.04 -2.67
C LYS A 64 5.30 -9.51 -2.72
N GLN A 65 4.42 -10.41 -2.28
CA GLN A 65 4.65 -11.86 -2.37
C GLN A 65 4.79 -12.34 -3.82
N GLY A 66 4.02 -11.79 -4.75
CA GLY A 66 4.17 -12.09 -6.18
C GLY A 66 5.51 -11.60 -6.74
N MET A 67 5.99 -10.43 -6.29
CA MET A 67 7.27 -9.86 -6.69
C MET A 67 8.46 -10.65 -6.11
N GLU A 68 8.32 -11.25 -4.92
CA GLU A 68 9.36 -12.12 -4.32
C GLU A 68 9.73 -13.30 -5.23
N ILE A 69 8.81 -13.77 -6.08
CA ILE A 69 9.06 -14.87 -7.04
C ILE A 69 10.06 -14.45 -8.13
N ILE A 70 10.08 -13.17 -8.49
CA ILE A 70 10.92 -12.58 -9.55
C ILE A 70 11.89 -11.53 -9.00
N ASP A 71 12.22 -11.63 -7.70
CA ASP A 71 12.99 -10.61 -7.00
C ASP A 71 14.40 -10.47 -7.59
N GLU A 72 15.03 -11.58 -8.00
CA GLU A 72 16.37 -11.54 -8.59
C GLU A 72 16.39 -10.81 -9.94
N GLU A 73 15.41 -11.07 -10.80
CA GLU A 73 15.25 -10.38 -12.08
C GLU A 73 15.00 -8.88 -11.87
N ILE A 74 14.11 -8.53 -10.93
CA ILE A 74 13.84 -7.14 -10.57
C ILE A 74 15.12 -6.46 -10.08
N LEU A 75 15.88 -7.10 -9.18
CA LEU A 75 17.15 -6.59 -8.66
C LEU A 75 18.18 -6.41 -9.78
N ASN A 76 18.24 -7.32 -10.75
CA ASN A 76 19.16 -7.22 -11.89
C ASN A 76 18.80 -6.05 -12.81
N VAL A 77 17.51 -5.85 -13.11
CA VAL A 77 17.04 -4.68 -13.86
C VAL A 77 17.35 -3.38 -13.10
N ARG A 78 17.08 -3.32 -11.80
CA ARG A 78 17.41 -2.15 -10.95
C ARG A 78 18.90 -1.84 -10.98
N LYS A 79 19.77 -2.84 -10.80
CA LYS A 79 21.23 -2.68 -10.88
C LYS A 79 21.68 -2.17 -12.25
N LEU A 80 21.09 -2.67 -13.34
CA LEU A 80 21.37 -2.20 -14.70
C LEU A 80 20.96 -0.73 -14.86
N MET A 81 19.74 -0.37 -14.45
CA MET A 81 19.25 1.01 -14.54
C MET A 81 20.13 1.98 -13.75
N ILE A 82 20.57 1.60 -12.54
CA ILE A 82 21.51 2.40 -11.72
C ILE A 82 22.84 2.59 -12.46
N LYS A 83 23.41 1.52 -13.04
CA LYS A 83 24.66 1.61 -13.81
C LYS A 83 24.54 2.54 -15.00
N ILE A 84 23.46 2.44 -15.78
CA ILE A 84 23.22 3.31 -16.92
C ILE A 84 23.05 4.75 -16.45
N LYS A 85 22.17 5.01 -15.47
CA LYS A 85 21.87 6.34 -14.93
C LYS A 85 23.12 7.09 -14.44
N ASN A 86 24.07 6.37 -13.84
CA ASN A 86 25.27 6.95 -13.23
C ASN A 86 26.47 7.03 -14.19
N SER A 87 26.36 6.49 -15.41
CA SER A 87 27.43 6.53 -16.42
C SER A 87 27.00 7.34 -17.64
N VAL A 88 27.71 8.45 -17.88
CA VAL A 88 27.47 9.31 -19.05
C VAL A 88 27.64 8.51 -20.35
N LEU A 89 28.65 7.65 -20.42
CA LEU A 89 28.91 6.81 -21.58
C LEU A 89 27.72 5.89 -21.86
N LEU A 90 27.29 5.09 -20.87
CA LEU A 90 26.17 4.15 -21.04
C LEU A 90 24.84 4.86 -21.32
N CYS A 91 24.63 6.06 -20.77
CA CYS A 91 23.47 6.89 -21.10
C CYS A 91 23.47 7.33 -22.57
N ASN A 92 24.63 7.71 -23.11
CA ASN A 92 24.76 8.09 -24.52
C ASN A 92 24.56 6.89 -25.43
N ASP A 93 25.15 5.73 -25.10
CA ASP A 93 24.96 4.48 -25.84
C ASP A 93 23.47 4.08 -25.88
N LEU A 94 22.78 4.17 -24.74
CA LEU A 94 21.34 3.90 -24.68
C LEU A 94 20.53 4.88 -25.56
N ARG A 95 20.88 6.17 -25.56
CA ARG A 95 20.21 7.19 -26.39
C ARG A 95 20.40 6.92 -27.88
N GLU A 96 21.59 6.49 -28.28
CA GLU A 96 21.87 6.08 -29.67
C GLU A 96 21.03 4.86 -30.06
N LEU A 97 21.00 3.83 -29.21
CA LEU A 97 20.16 2.64 -29.43
C LEU A 97 18.66 2.99 -29.56
N CYS A 98 18.14 3.87 -28.70
CA CYS A 98 16.76 4.38 -28.81
C CYS A 98 16.53 5.07 -30.15
N SER A 99 17.47 5.92 -30.57
CA SER A 99 17.41 6.64 -31.86
C SER A 99 17.38 5.68 -33.04
N MET A 100 18.23 4.65 -33.04
CA MET A 100 18.26 3.60 -34.07
C MET A 100 16.95 2.82 -34.14
N LYS A 101 16.32 2.57 -32.99
CA LYS A 101 15.03 1.88 -32.90
C LYS A 101 13.82 2.78 -33.12
N LYS A 102 14.02 4.09 -33.33
CA LYS A 102 12.97 5.11 -33.42
C LYS A 102 12.06 5.12 -32.19
N ILE A 103 12.63 4.90 -31.02
CA ILE A 103 11.96 4.97 -29.72
C ILE A 103 12.38 6.27 -29.05
N GLU A 104 11.43 6.96 -28.42
CA GLU A 104 11.73 8.14 -27.60
C GLU A 104 12.64 7.74 -26.44
N TYR A 105 13.76 8.43 -26.29
CA TYR A 105 14.67 8.20 -25.18
C TYR A 105 14.04 8.73 -23.88
N LEU A 106 13.83 7.82 -22.94
CA LEU A 106 13.46 8.15 -21.56
C LEU A 106 14.68 7.95 -20.66
N ARG A 107 14.93 8.91 -19.78
CA ARG A 107 16.03 8.80 -18.82
C ARG A 107 15.75 7.64 -17.86
N PRO A 108 16.70 6.73 -17.60
CA PRO A 108 16.51 5.69 -16.61
C PRO A 108 16.24 6.28 -15.23
N GLU A 109 15.08 5.97 -14.68
CA GLU A 109 14.72 6.24 -13.29
C GLU A 109 14.76 4.93 -12.50
N VAL A 110 15.15 5.03 -11.24
CA VAL A 110 15.18 3.87 -10.35
C VAL A 110 13.81 3.84 -9.70
N ASP A 111 13.10 2.75 -9.91
CA ASP A 111 11.85 2.47 -9.23
C ASP A 111 12.03 2.60 -7.71
N ILE A 112 11.11 3.27 -7.05
CA ILE A 112 11.12 3.45 -5.60
C ILE A 112 10.41 2.24 -5.03
N GLU A 113 11.01 1.54 -4.06
CA GLU A 113 10.32 0.45 -3.38
C GLU A 113 8.97 0.94 -2.86
N THR A 114 7.89 0.36 -3.40
CA THR A 114 6.55 0.50 -2.85
C THR A 114 6.56 -0.14 -1.46
N ARG A 115 6.40 0.71 -0.44
CA ARG A 115 6.33 0.33 0.97
C ARG A 115 5.14 -0.55 1.29
#